data_AF-A0A5K3FLY5-F1
#
_entry.id   AF-A0A5K3FLY5-F1
#
_cell.length_a   1.000
_cell.length_b   1.000
_cell.length_c   1.000
_cell.angle_alpha   90.00
_cell.angle_beta   90.00
_cell.angle_gamma   90.00
#
_symmetry.space_group_name_H-M   'P 1'
#
loop_
_entity.id
_entity.type
_entity.pdbx_description
1 polymer ?
#
loop_
_entity_poly.entity_id
_entity_poly.type
_entity_poly.pdbx_seq_one_letter_code
_entity_poly.pdbx_strand_id
1 'polypeptide(L)'
;MCGQFSDRLLNTHLLSPSIAGEGFLVCSIDNMPSQIPVEASNYFGDRLMPYIDSFLASDATEPFECYKASPVIKNAVIASNGRLTPRFQYIDTLRRQNEARGHKVLILGAGFVVPSIVGYLIRDPNTSVTVVSNLVSDLEYIKKYFPRASVAKVDEVAEDECLGKLISRHDLVVIMTPWKFHTKVINACIAHKKNFLTASYCSPELRKLETAIENAGIIGVMEMGLDPGIDHMLAMECFDEVYRRGGKVISYKSYTGGLPAPEFADNPLRYKFSWSPEAAMSTVLNSALYLEDGKRKEIAAGGDLMDAAQRMNDLIGFNLESYPNRDSISYKDVYKLKDCETVIRGTIRYKGFAKVVRALINLGFMDTKEHPKLAPGAPSLTWHEVTCTILGIDPTSSTKTAADAIRAKLNTSEEVVQDILKLEILSDKVAELKGSPFATISQHFADIMAYGPNERDLIVMSHQIGIEWPDKRRELRVVRLVVYGEAGKGKAGLAMSRTVGIPAAIAARMILDGKIQRKGYVLPLTSDIYEPILEELKNEGIQATEVTVPL
;
A
#
# COMPACT_ATOMS: atom_id res chain seq x y z
N MET A 1 16.90 -1.67 31.40
CA MET A 1 17.57 -1.39 30.10
C MET A 1 18.06 -2.70 29.52
N CYS A 2 17.62 -3.08 28.32
CA CYS A 2 18.33 -4.05 27.50
C CYS A 2 19.40 -3.27 26.73
N GLY A 3 20.68 -3.48 27.04
CA GLY A 3 21.75 -3.00 26.17
C GLY A 3 21.91 -3.98 25.01
N GLN A 4 21.70 -3.53 23.79
CA GLN A 4 22.11 -4.27 22.60
C GLN A 4 23.60 -4.06 22.38
N PHE A 5 24.35 -5.16 22.24
CA PHE A 5 25.72 -5.16 21.76
C PHE A 5 25.70 -5.68 20.32
N SER A 6 26.02 -4.80 19.37
CA SER A 6 26.01 -5.09 17.93
C SER A 6 27.04 -4.21 17.25
N ASP A 7 27.92 -4.83 16.46
CA ASP A 7 28.88 -4.15 15.58
C ASP A 7 28.26 -3.60 14.28
N ARG A 8 26.93 -3.52 14.21
CA ARG A 8 26.19 -2.71 13.24
C ARG A 8 24.72 -2.87 13.57
N LEU A 9 24.16 -1.94 14.34
CA LEU A 9 22.77 -1.51 14.13
C LEU A 9 22.49 -0.20 14.88
N LEU A 10 22.08 0.75 14.03
CA LEU A 10 21.30 1.96 14.23
C LEU A 10 20.64 2.15 15.60
N ASN A 11 20.90 3.30 16.22
CA ASN A 11 19.79 4.05 16.80
C ASN A 11 19.90 5.55 16.52
N THR A 12 18.71 6.14 16.40
CA THR A 12 18.40 7.53 16.11
C THR A 12 19.00 8.50 17.13
N HIS A 13 19.31 9.71 16.65
CA HIS A 13 19.94 10.84 17.36
C HIS A 13 21.46 10.92 17.25
N LEU A 14 21.96 11.45 16.12
CA LEU A 14 23.07 12.41 15.99
C LEU A 14 23.37 12.62 14.48
N LEU A 15 23.92 13.79 14.13
CA LEU A 15 24.10 14.32 12.76
C LEU A 15 25.17 13.61 11.90
N SER A 16 25.44 12.31 12.09
CA SER A 16 26.28 11.51 11.19
C SER A 16 25.70 10.10 10.98
N PRO A 17 25.78 9.50 9.77
CA PRO A 17 25.26 8.15 9.49
C PRO A 17 26.05 7.01 10.14
N SER A 18 27.12 7.32 10.87
CA SER A 18 27.93 6.37 11.61
C SER A 18 28.47 7.05 12.85
N ILE A 19 28.10 6.53 14.02
CA ILE A 19 28.90 6.73 15.23
C ILE A 19 30.08 5.79 15.09
N ALA A 20 31.26 6.34 14.81
CA ALA A 20 32.52 5.62 14.75
C ALA A 20 33.49 6.28 15.73
N GLY A 21 33.99 5.51 16.68
CA GLY A 21 34.90 5.95 17.72
C GLY A 21 35.26 4.77 18.62
N GLU A 22 36.44 4.83 19.24
CA GLU A 22 36.82 3.86 20.25
C GLU A 22 36.06 4.15 21.55
N GLY A 23 35.23 3.21 22.01
CA GLY A 23 34.51 3.36 23.28
C GLY A 23 33.21 2.58 23.39
N PHE A 24 32.51 2.81 24.49
CA PHE A 24 31.24 2.18 24.81
C PHE A 24 30.06 3.01 24.29
N LEU A 25 29.11 2.35 23.63
CA LEU A 25 27.88 2.98 23.15
C LEU A 25 26.68 2.56 24.02
N VAL A 26 26.06 3.51 24.72
CA VAL A 26 24.82 3.29 25.45
C VAL A 26 23.65 3.61 24.51
N CYS A 27 22.80 2.63 24.23
CA CYS A 27 21.53 2.86 23.55
C CYS A 27 20.40 2.92 24.58
N SER A 28 19.79 4.09 24.77
CA SER A 28 18.55 4.24 25.53
C SER A 28 17.36 4.17 24.58
N ILE A 29 16.40 3.28 24.87
CA ILE A 29 15.13 3.21 24.16
C ILE A 29 14.10 3.97 25.00
N ASP A 30 13.65 5.12 24.51
CA ASP A 30 12.58 5.88 25.14
C ASP A 30 11.24 5.18 24.87
N ASN A 31 10.63 4.64 25.92
CA ASN A 31 9.28 4.10 25.87
C ASN A 31 8.35 5.04 26.65
N MET A 32 7.57 5.87 25.95
CA MET A 32 6.55 6.73 26.57
C MET A 32 5.19 6.00 26.53
N PRO A 33 4.47 5.87 27.67
CA PRO A 33 4.49 6.75 28.84
C PRO A 33 5.24 6.18 30.07
N SER A 34 6.16 5.23 29.89
CA SER A 34 6.94 4.63 31.00
C SER A 34 8.08 5.53 31.52
N GLN A 35 7.76 6.77 31.90
CA GLN A 35 8.67 7.59 32.68
C GLN A 35 8.72 7.06 34.11
N ILE A 36 9.91 6.66 34.54
CA ILE A 36 10.17 6.18 35.90
C ILE A 36 10.38 7.41 36.80
N PRO A 37 9.85 7.44 38.04
CA PRO A 37 10.12 8.53 38.99
C PRO A 37 11.62 8.84 39.12
N VAL A 38 11.97 10.10 39.36
CA VAL A 38 13.36 10.55 39.48
C VAL A 38 14.12 9.74 40.53
N GLU A 39 13.45 9.41 41.64
CA GLU A 39 14.02 8.60 42.73
C GLU A 39 14.40 7.19 42.26
N ALA A 40 13.56 6.56 41.44
CA ALA A 40 13.84 5.23 40.91
C ALA A 40 14.89 5.27 39.79
N SER A 41 14.98 6.37 39.04
CA SER A 41 16.07 6.60 38.07
C SER A 41 17.41 6.79 38.77
N ASN A 42 17.47 7.61 39.83
CA ASN A 42 18.67 7.81 40.65
C ASN A 42 19.08 6.50 41.33
N TYR A 43 18.14 5.81 41.96
CA TYR A 43 18.41 4.51 42.59
C TYR A 43 18.96 3.50 41.58
N PHE A 44 18.40 3.42 40.37
CA PHE A 44 18.93 2.54 39.34
C PHE A 44 20.35 2.95 38.91
N GLY A 45 20.58 4.25 38.69
CA GLY A 45 21.90 4.79 38.37
C GLY A 45 22.96 4.45 39.42
N ASP A 46 22.65 4.68 40.69
CA ASP A 46 23.52 4.35 41.83
C ASP A 46 23.85 2.86 41.90
N ARG A 47 22.90 2.00 41.51
CA ARG A 47 23.12 0.54 41.46
C ARG A 47 23.89 0.08 40.24
N LEU A 48 23.87 0.85 39.15
CA LEU A 48 24.64 0.56 37.94
C LEU A 48 26.10 1.03 38.07
N MET A 49 26.34 2.12 38.80
CA MET A 49 27.63 2.81 38.92
C MET A 49 28.80 1.88 39.30
N PRO A 50 28.67 0.92 40.24
CA PRO A 50 29.77 0.00 40.57
C PRO A 50 30.24 -0.90 39.41
N TYR A 51 29.46 -1.00 38.34
CA TYR A 51 29.77 -1.85 37.20
C TYR A 51 30.34 -1.10 35.99
N ILE A 52 30.39 0.24 36.02
CA ILE A 52 30.86 1.06 34.89
C ILE A 52 32.28 0.71 34.48
N ASP A 53 33.20 0.51 35.42
CA ASP A 53 34.57 0.12 35.09
C ASP A 53 34.64 -1.25 34.39
N SER A 54 33.76 -2.18 34.77
CA SER A 54 33.63 -3.47 34.08
C SER A 54 33.11 -3.29 32.66
N PHE A 55 32.16 -2.38 32.42
CA PHE A 55 31.66 -2.06 31.08
C PHE A 55 32.75 -1.43 30.20
N LEU A 56 33.53 -0.50 30.77
CA LEU A 56 34.60 0.20 30.04
C LEU A 56 35.78 -0.69 29.67
N ALA A 57 35.98 -1.80 30.38
CA ALA A 57 37.00 -2.80 30.05
C ALA A 57 36.66 -3.68 28.82
N SER A 58 35.52 -3.44 28.16
CA SER A 58 35.10 -4.20 26.99
C SER A 58 35.86 -3.77 25.75
N ASP A 59 36.43 -4.75 25.04
CA ASP A 59 37.05 -4.57 23.72
C ASP A 59 36.34 -5.50 22.73
N ALA A 60 35.66 -4.93 21.75
CA ALA A 60 34.91 -5.68 20.74
C ALA A 60 35.80 -6.40 19.72
N THR A 61 37.09 -6.05 19.65
CA THR A 61 38.06 -6.71 18.77
C THR A 61 38.62 -8.00 19.38
N GLU A 62 38.53 -8.13 20.71
CA GLU A 62 39.00 -9.29 21.45
C GLU A 62 37.87 -10.33 21.65
N PRO A 63 38.19 -11.64 21.70
CA PRO A 63 37.21 -12.68 22.01
C PRO A 63 36.54 -12.46 23.38
N PHE A 64 35.25 -12.78 23.48
CA PHE A 64 34.46 -12.67 24.71
C PHE A 64 35.10 -13.37 25.94
N GLU A 65 35.85 -14.44 25.71
CA GLU A 65 36.58 -15.16 26.75
C GLU A 65 37.60 -14.25 27.45
N CYS A 66 38.25 -13.37 26.68
CA CYS A 66 39.25 -12.40 27.13
C CYS A 66 38.64 -11.19 27.85
N TYR A 67 37.32 -10.98 27.77
CA TYR A 67 36.67 -9.85 28.44
C TYR A 67 36.74 -9.98 29.97
N LYS A 68 37.57 -9.12 30.57
CA LYS A 68 37.86 -9.05 32.01
C LYS A 68 36.83 -8.18 32.75
N ALA A 69 35.60 -8.67 32.81
CA ALA A 69 34.52 -8.04 33.56
C ALA A 69 34.07 -8.88 34.76
N SER A 70 33.36 -8.26 35.70
CA SER A 70 32.71 -8.98 36.79
C SER A 70 31.74 -10.05 36.25
N PRO A 71 31.50 -11.15 36.99
CA PRO A 71 30.55 -12.19 36.58
C PRO A 71 29.14 -11.66 36.32
N VAL A 72 28.74 -10.59 37.02
CA VAL A 72 27.43 -9.94 36.82
C VAL A 72 27.33 -9.39 35.40
N ILE A 73 28.34 -8.65 34.95
CA ILE A 73 28.37 -8.08 33.60
C ILE A 73 28.56 -9.18 32.55
N LYS A 74 29.50 -10.10 32.78
CA LYS A 74 29.76 -11.20 31.82
C LYS A 74 28.51 -12.06 31.59
N ASN A 75 27.70 -12.30 32.63
CA ASN A 75 26.43 -13.02 32.50
C ASN A 75 25.30 -12.21 31.85
N ALA A 76 25.43 -10.89 31.75
CA ALA A 76 24.45 -10.00 31.12
C ALA A 76 24.71 -9.77 29.63
N VAL A 77 25.90 -10.11 29.11
CA VAL A 77 26.22 -9.99 27.68
C VAL A 77 25.54 -11.09 26.88
N ILE A 78 24.57 -10.72 26.04
CA ILE A 78 23.79 -11.66 25.21
C ILE A 78 24.60 -12.11 23.97
N ALA A 79 25.26 -11.16 23.31
CA ALA A 79 26.05 -11.40 22.11
C ALA A 79 27.36 -10.61 22.16
N SER A 80 28.41 -11.17 21.56
CA SER A 80 29.74 -10.57 21.43
C SER A 80 30.39 -11.11 20.16
N ASN A 81 31.21 -10.29 19.48
CA ASN A 81 31.96 -10.69 18.28
C ASN A 81 31.09 -11.41 17.23
N GLY A 82 29.86 -10.93 17.02
CA GLY A 82 28.91 -11.49 16.05
C GLY A 82 28.26 -12.84 16.43
N ARG A 83 28.40 -13.32 17.68
CA ARG A 83 27.85 -14.60 18.14
C ARG A 83 27.16 -14.47 19.50
N LEU A 84 26.22 -15.37 19.80
CA LEU A 84 25.62 -15.49 21.13
C LEU A 84 26.65 -16.03 22.12
N THR A 85 26.71 -15.44 23.31
CA THR A 85 27.59 -15.93 24.39
C THR A 85 27.05 -17.27 24.93
N PRO A 86 27.88 -18.11 25.58
CA PRO A 86 27.50 -19.48 25.95
C PRO A 86 26.16 -19.61 26.70
N ARG A 87 25.86 -18.67 27.60
CA ARG A 87 24.62 -18.68 28.40
C ARG A 87 23.37 -18.42 27.57
N PHE A 88 23.50 -17.78 26.40
CA PHE A 88 22.39 -17.39 25.54
C PHE A 88 22.33 -18.20 24.23
N GLN A 89 23.19 -19.21 24.04
CA GLN A 89 23.15 -20.09 22.87
C GLN A 89 21.80 -20.82 22.70
N TYR A 90 21.04 -21.01 23.79
CA TYR A 90 19.67 -21.56 23.73
C TYR A 90 18.72 -20.69 22.91
N ILE A 91 18.97 -19.38 22.76
CA ILE A 91 18.18 -18.47 21.92
C ILE A 91 18.24 -18.94 20.46
N ASP A 92 19.41 -19.38 19.97
CA ASP A 92 19.53 -19.91 18.61
C ASP A 92 18.70 -21.18 18.44
N THR A 93 18.64 -22.02 19.47
CA THR A 93 17.79 -23.22 19.48
C THR A 93 16.30 -22.85 19.45
N LEU A 94 15.88 -21.88 20.26
CA LEU A 94 14.49 -21.38 20.27
C LEU A 94 14.11 -20.74 18.94
N ARG A 95 15.02 -19.98 18.32
CA ARG A 95 14.82 -19.39 16.99
C ARG A 95 14.65 -20.48 15.94
N ARG A 96 15.56 -21.46 15.90
CA ARG A 96 15.45 -22.60 14.98
C ARG A 96 14.19 -23.43 15.21
N GLN A 97 13.74 -23.61 16.46
CA GLN A 97 12.49 -24.31 16.77
C GLN A 97 11.25 -23.55 16.28
N ASN A 98 11.24 -22.22 16.45
CA ASN A 98 10.18 -21.38 15.91
C ASN A 98 10.22 -21.34 14.37
N GLU A 99 11.40 -21.21 13.78
CA GLU A 99 11.63 -21.22 12.32
C GLU A 99 11.27 -22.59 11.70
N ALA A 100 11.47 -23.70 12.43
CA ALA A 100 11.09 -25.05 12.01
C ALA A 100 9.58 -25.34 12.14
N ARG A 101 8.81 -24.47 12.83
CA ARG A 101 7.37 -24.60 12.89
C ARG A 101 6.77 -24.15 11.55
N GLY A 102 6.24 -25.10 10.79
CA GLY A 102 5.59 -24.77 9.52
C GLY A 102 4.43 -23.79 9.70
N HIS A 103 4.42 -22.72 8.90
CA HIS A 103 3.37 -21.72 8.89
C HIS A 103 2.35 -21.97 7.77
N LYS A 104 1.09 -21.69 8.04
CA LYS A 104 -0.01 -21.80 7.08
C LYS A 104 -0.65 -20.45 6.83
N VAL A 105 -0.55 -19.96 5.60
CA VAL A 105 -1.13 -18.68 5.16
C VAL A 105 -2.29 -18.94 4.20
N LEU A 106 -3.46 -18.37 4.50
CA LEU A 106 -4.61 -18.35 3.62
C LEU A 106 -4.68 -17.00 2.91
N ILE A 107 -4.71 -16.97 1.59
CA ILE A 107 -4.93 -15.76 0.80
C ILE A 107 -6.32 -15.83 0.18
N LEU A 108 -7.17 -14.85 0.51
CA LEU A 108 -8.51 -14.69 -0.04
C LEU A 108 -8.47 -13.70 -1.20
N GLY A 109 -8.82 -14.16 -2.39
CA GLY A 109 -8.62 -13.46 -3.65
C GLY A 109 -7.39 -13.99 -4.40
N ALA A 110 -7.46 -13.95 -5.74
CA ALA A 110 -6.39 -14.37 -6.64
C ALA A 110 -6.09 -13.30 -7.74
N GLY A 111 -6.45 -12.05 -7.46
CA GLY A 111 -6.31 -10.93 -8.39
C GLY A 111 -4.85 -10.50 -8.64
N PHE A 112 -4.68 -9.35 -9.30
CA PHE A 112 -3.40 -8.89 -9.83
C PHE A 112 -2.23 -8.79 -8.84
N VAL A 113 -2.50 -8.52 -7.56
CA VAL A 113 -1.46 -8.31 -6.53
C VAL A 113 -1.01 -9.59 -5.83
N VAL A 114 -1.84 -10.63 -5.88
CA VAL A 114 -1.62 -11.90 -5.16
C VAL A 114 -0.37 -12.65 -5.63
N PRO A 115 -0.03 -12.69 -6.94
CA PRO A 115 1.19 -13.33 -7.42
C PRO A 115 2.47 -12.90 -6.69
N SER A 116 2.65 -11.60 -6.40
CA SER A 116 3.84 -11.13 -5.68
C SER A 116 3.84 -11.56 -4.21
N ILE A 117 2.67 -11.62 -3.57
CA ILE A 117 2.54 -12.12 -2.18
C ILE A 117 2.93 -13.60 -2.12
N VAL A 118 2.34 -14.42 -3.00
CA VAL A 118 2.63 -15.85 -3.08
C VAL A 118 4.12 -16.06 -3.36
N GLY A 119 4.65 -15.39 -4.39
CA GLY A 119 6.04 -15.51 -4.80
C GLY A 119 7.05 -15.12 -3.72
N TYR A 120 6.72 -14.17 -2.86
CA TYR A 120 7.56 -13.81 -1.70
C TYR A 120 7.44 -14.83 -0.57
N LEU A 121 6.21 -15.18 -0.16
CA LEU A 121 5.98 -16.06 1.00
C LEU A 121 6.54 -17.47 0.81
N ILE A 122 6.43 -18.04 -0.39
CA ILE A 122 6.93 -19.39 -0.66
C ILE A 122 8.46 -19.49 -0.73
N ARG A 123 9.20 -18.36 -0.72
CA ARG A 123 10.67 -18.41 -0.67
C ARG A 123 11.15 -19.14 0.59
N ASP A 124 10.40 -19.01 1.69
CA ASP A 124 10.58 -19.82 2.88
C ASP A 124 10.03 -21.24 2.66
N PRO A 125 10.84 -22.30 2.80
CA PRO A 125 10.37 -23.68 2.71
C PRO A 125 9.35 -24.05 3.80
N ASN A 126 9.36 -23.37 4.94
CA ASN A 126 8.48 -23.67 6.08
C ASN A 126 7.12 -22.96 5.98
N THR A 127 6.91 -22.10 4.99
CA THR A 127 5.62 -21.46 4.74
C THR A 127 4.84 -22.20 3.66
N SER A 128 3.62 -22.61 4.02
CA SER A 128 2.62 -23.15 3.10
C SER A 128 1.54 -22.10 2.83
N VAL A 129 1.19 -21.92 1.55
CA VAL A 129 0.24 -20.91 1.10
C VAL A 129 -0.94 -21.59 0.41
N THR A 130 -2.16 -21.22 0.81
CA THR A 130 -3.41 -21.61 0.14
C THR A 130 -4.07 -20.36 -0.44
N VAL A 131 -4.30 -20.33 -1.75
CA VAL A 131 -4.99 -19.22 -2.43
C VAL A 131 -6.43 -19.63 -2.78
N VAL A 132 -7.37 -18.76 -2.48
CA VAL A 132 -8.80 -18.97 -2.72
C VAL A 132 -9.37 -17.90 -3.64
N SER A 133 -10.22 -18.32 -4.58
CA SER A 133 -10.99 -17.41 -5.44
C SER A 133 -12.19 -18.13 -6.04
N ASN A 134 -13.23 -17.37 -6.38
CA ASN A 134 -14.35 -17.85 -7.20
C ASN A 134 -13.99 -17.96 -8.70
N LEU A 135 -12.94 -17.28 -9.18
CA LEU A 135 -12.49 -17.28 -10.57
C LEU A 135 -11.46 -18.39 -10.83
N VAL A 136 -11.84 -19.37 -11.66
CA VAL A 136 -10.98 -20.52 -11.99
C VAL A 136 -9.71 -20.11 -12.73
N SER A 137 -9.81 -19.16 -13.66
CA SER A 137 -8.67 -18.67 -14.47
C SER A 137 -7.56 -18.06 -13.62
N ASP A 138 -7.90 -17.34 -12.55
CA ASP A 138 -6.91 -16.79 -11.62
C ASP A 138 -6.22 -17.89 -10.81
N LEU A 139 -6.95 -18.94 -10.39
CA LEU A 139 -6.36 -20.08 -9.70
C LEU A 139 -5.44 -20.90 -10.63
N GLU A 140 -5.78 -21.05 -11.89
CA GLU A 140 -4.93 -21.69 -12.90
C GLU A 140 -3.63 -20.92 -13.11
N TYR A 141 -3.69 -19.59 -13.12
CA TYR A 141 -2.49 -18.75 -13.14
C TYR A 141 -1.59 -19.04 -11.93
N ILE A 142 -2.15 -19.08 -10.72
CA ILE A 142 -1.37 -19.38 -9.51
C ILE A 142 -0.74 -20.76 -9.58
N LYS A 143 -1.49 -21.81 -9.97
CA LYS A 143 -0.95 -23.17 -10.11
C LYS A 143 0.21 -23.23 -11.12
N LYS A 144 0.09 -22.52 -12.24
CA LYS A 144 1.07 -22.52 -13.33
C LYS A 144 2.40 -21.89 -12.90
N TYR A 145 2.34 -20.73 -12.23
CA TYR A 145 3.54 -19.95 -11.90
C TYR A 145 4.08 -20.21 -10.49
N PHE A 146 3.27 -20.76 -9.58
CA PHE A 146 3.61 -21.02 -8.19
C PHE A 146 3.18 -22.43 -7.76
N PRO A 147 3.81 -23.50 -8.27
CA PRO A 147 3.37 -24.88 -8.04
C PRO A 147 3.45 -25.35 -6.57
N ARG A 148 4.17 -24.61 -5.71
CA ARG A 148 4.21 -24.85 -4.26
C ARG A 148 2.99 -24.31 -3.51
N ALA A 149 2.21 -23.41 -4.13
CA ALA A 149 0.99 -22.90 -3.55
C ALA A 149 -0.16 -23.88 -3.79
N SER A 150 -0.94 -24.13 -2.74
CA SER A 150 -2.23 -24.80 -2.88
C SER A 150 -3.29 -23.80 -3.35
N VAL A 151 -4.29 -24.27 -4.07
CA VAL A 151 -5.43 -23.42 -4.47
C VAL A 151 -6.75 -24.13 -4.24
N ALA A 152 -7.79 -23.36 -3.92
CA ALA A 152 -9.15 -23.87 -3.77
C ALA A 152 -10.16 -22.90 -4.37
N LYS A 153 -11.15 -23.43 -5.10
CA LYS A 153 -12.28 -22.64 -5.59
C LYS A 153 -13.31 -22.54 -4.46
N VAL A 154 -13.55 -21.33 -3.98
CA VAL A 154 -14.59 -21.02 -2.99
C VAL A 154 -15.18 -19.68 -3.37
N ASP A 155 -16.49 -19.56 -3.27
CA ASP A 155 -17.12 -18.24 -3.24
C ASP A 155 -17.13 -17.74 -1.79
N GLU A 156 -16.17 -16.89 -1.43
CA GLU A 156 -16.08 -16.31 -0.08
C GLU A 156 -17.31 -15.48 0.33
N VAL A 157 -18.17 -15.12 -0.62
CA VAL A 157 -19.42 -14.39 -0.39
C VAL A 157 -20.57 -15.33 -0.10
N ALA A 158 -20.62 -16.51 -0.72
CA ALA A 158 -21.73 -17.45 -0.58
C ALA A 158 -21.48 -18.59 0.43
N GLU A 159 -20.22 -18.96 0.69
CA GLU A 159 -19.88 -20.21 1.38
C GLU A 159 -19.28 -20.01 2.78
N ASP A 160 -20.08 -19.53 3.74
CA ASP A 160 -19.62 -19.19 5.10
C ASP A 160 -18.96 -20.35 5.85
N GLU A 161 -19.55 -21.54 5.78
CA GLU A 161 -19.02 -22.72 6.48
C GLU A 161 -17.66 -23.15 5.91
N CYS A 162 -17.50 -23.05 4.59
CA CYS A 162 -16.25 -23.37 3.91
C CYS A 162 -15.16 -22.36 4.29
N LEU A 163 -15.49 -21.07 4.29
CA LEU A 163 -14.60 -19.99 4.69
C LEU A 163 -14.13 -20.16 6.14
N GLY A 164 -15.02 -20.42 7.08
CA GLY A 164 -14.67 -20.64 8.49
C GLY A 164 -13.74 -21.84 8.69
N LYS A 165 -14.01 -22.97 8.01
CA LYS A 165 -13.12 -24.15 8.03
C LYS A 165 -11.73 -23.82 7.51
N LEU A 166 -11.62 -23.08 6.40
CA LEU A 166 -10.34 -22.65 5.87
C LEU A 166 -9.60 -21.74 6.85
N ILE A 167 -10.25 -20.69 7.35
CA ILE A 167 -9.65 -19.75 8.31
C ILE A 167 -9.12 -20.51 9.54
N SER A 168 -9.91 -21.42 10.12
CA SER A 168 -9.52 -22.18 11.32
C SER A 168 -8.22 -23.00 11.17
N ARG A 169 -7.93 -23.46 9.94
CA ARG A 169 -6.78 -24.34 9.60
C ARG A 169 -5.49 -23.58 9.28
N HIS A 170 -5.55 -22.26 9.17
CA HIS A 170 -4.40 -21.41 8.85
C HIS A 170 -4.02 -20.55 10.05
N ASP A 171 -2.78 -20.07 10.06
CA ASP A 171 -2.24 -19.22 11.12
C ASP A 171 -2.51 -17.73 10.84
N LEU A 172 -2.53 -17.36 9.56
CA LEU A 172 -2.70 -15.99 9.07
C LEU A 172 -3.61 -15.95 7.84
N VAL A 173 -4.52 -14.97 7.80
CA VAL A 173 -5.41 -14.70 6.66
C VAL A 173 -5.02 -13.40 5.96
N VAL A 174 -4.70 -13.47 4.68
CA VAL A 174 -4.40 -12.31 3.83
C VAL A 174 -5.63 -11.99 2.98
N ILE A 175 -6.23 -10.83 3.23
CA ILE A 175 -7.50 -10.42 2.62
C ILE A 175 -7.20 -9.53 1.40
N MET A 176 -7.32 -10.09 0.21
CA MET A 176 -7.12 -9.43 -1.10
C MET A 176 -8.39 -9.46 -1.96
N THR A 177 -9.54 -9.60 -1.30
CA THR A 177 -10.88 -9.52 -1.90
C THR A 177 -11.32 -8.05 -2.00
N PRO A 178 -12.35 -7.73 -2.81
CA PRO A 178 -12.96 -6.40 -2.82
C PRO A 178 -13.34 -5.92 -1.41
N TRP A 179 -13.13 -4.63 -1.14
CA TRP A 179 -13.29 -4.01 0.19
C TRP A 179 -14.67 -4.21 0.82
N LYS A 180 -15.73 -4.31 -0.01
CA LYS A 180 -17.11 -4.57 0.43
C LYS A 180 -17.28 -5.89 1.21
N PHE A 181 -16.34 -6.83 1.07
CA PHE A 181 -16.38 -8.12 1.76
C PHE A 181 -15.52 -8.16 3.03
N HIS A 182 -14.77 -7.09 3.35
CA HIS A 182 -13.81 -7.09 4.44
C HIS A 182 -14.47 -7.28 5.80
N THR A 183 -15.58 -6.59 6.08
CA THR A 183 -16.34 -6.74 7.34
C THR A 183 -16.71 -8.21 7.60
N LYS A 184 -17.20 -8.91 6.58
CA LYS A 184 -17.58 -10.33 6.66
C LYS A 184 -16.38 -11.22 6.99
N VAL A 185 -15.29 -11.08 6.25
CA VAL A 185 -14.07 -11.89 6.43
C VAL A 185 -13.44 -11.62 7.80
N ILE A 186 -13.35 -10.36 8.23
CA ILE A 186 -12.77 -9.97 9.52
C ILE A 186 -13.59 -10.55 10.67
N ASN A 187 -14.92 -10.53 10.60
CA ASN A 187 -15.78 -11.20 11.59
C ASN A 187 -15.51 -12.71 11.68
N ALA A 188 -15.27 -13.38 10.54
CA ALA A 188 -14.87 -14.79 10.56
C ALA A 188 -13.49 -15.00 11.19
N CYS A 189 -12.52 -14.12 10.94
CA CYS A 189 -11.21 -14.14 11.60
C CYS A 189 -11.34 -13.96 13.13
N ILE A 190 -12.19 -13.03 13.58
CA ILE A 190 -12.49 -12.80 15.01
C ILE A 190 -13.08 -14.08 15.63
N ALA A 191 -14.11 -14.67 14.99
CA ALA A 191 -14.77 -15.87 15.48
C ALA A 191 -13.81 -17.06 15.63
N HIS A 192 -12.84 -17.20 14.72
CA HIS A 192 -11.84 -18.28 14.75
C HIS A 192 -10.52 -17.89 15.43
N LYS A 193 -10.42 -16.68 15.99
CA LYS A 193 -9.23 -16.12 16.64
C LYS A 193 -7.98 -16.22 15.75
N LYS A 194 -8.11 -15.82 14.49
CA LYS A 194 -7.00 -15.81 13.52
C LYS A 194 -6.55 -14.39 13.20
N ASN A 195 -5.23 -14.22 13.13
CA ASN A 195 -4.63 -12.98 12.66
C ASN A 195 -4.99 -12.75 11.20
N PHE A 196 -5.05 -11.50 10.80
CA PHE A 196 -5.29 -11.14 9.41
C PHE A 196 -4.45 -9.93 8.98
N LEU A 197 -4.31 -9.78 7.66
CA LEU A 197 -3.78 -8.56 7.07
C LEU A 197 -4.48 -8.19 5.76
N THR A 198 -4.50 -6.91 5.43
CA THR A 198 -4.94 -6.41 4.12
C THR A 198 -4.16 -5.17 3.67
N ALA A 199 -4.17 -4.93 2.36
CA ALA A 199 -3.62 -3.72 1.74
C ALA A 199 -4.66 -2.59 1.58
N SER A 200 -5.86 -2.74 2.16
CA SER A 200 -6.93 -1.73 2.03
C SER A 200 -7.02 -0.80 3.23
N TYR A 201 -7.68 0.34 3.00
CA TYR A 201 -8.00 1.36 4.00
C TYR A 201 -8.77 0.80 5.20
N CYS A 202 -8.41 1.25 6.41
CA CYS A 202 -9.15 1.00 7.63
C CYS A 202 -10.33 1.98 7.73
N SER A 203 -11.43 1.61 7.06
CA SER A 203 -12.64 2.42 6.98
C SER A 203 -13.28 2.68 8.35
N PRO A 204 -14.13 3.73 8.50
CA PRO A 204 -14.86 3.97 9.74
C PRO A 204 -15.72 2.78 10.18
N GLU A 205 -16.22 1.97 9.25
CA GLU A 205 -16.96 0.74 9.56
C GLU A 205 -16.04 -0.33 10.16
N LEU A 206 -14.87 -0.55 9.57
CA LEU A 206 -13.90 -1.52 10.07
C LEU A 206 -13.33 -1.11 11.43
N ARG A 207 -13.14 0.18 11.69
CA ARG A 207 -12.70 0.69 13.00
C ARG A 207 -13.65 0.31 14.14
N LYS A 208 -14.95 0.14 13.87
CA LYS A 208 -15.91 -0.32 14.90
C LYS A 208 -15.63 -1.74 15.41
N LEU A 209 -14.85 -2.54 14.67
CA LEU A 209 -14.48 -3.90 15.05
C LEU A 209 -13.24 -3.95 15.95
N GLU A 210 -12.56 -2.82 16.20
CA GLU A 210 -11.27 -2.78 16.92
C GLU A 210 -11.35 -3.45 18.29
N THR A 211 -12.33 -3.08 19.12
CA THR A 211 -12.53 -3.72 20.44
C THR A 211 -12.78 -5.23 20.34
N ALA A 212 -13.48 -5.69 19.30
CA ALA A 212 -13.73 -7.12 19.12
C ALA A 212 -12.45 -7.89 18.72
N ILE A 213 -11.59 -7.27 17.91
CA ILE A 213 -10.28 -7.80 17.50
C ILE A 213 -9.35 -7.89 18.70
N GLU A 214 -9.30 -6.83 19.53
CA GLU A 214 -8.53 -6.80 20.78
C GLU A 214 -8.99 -7.89 21.76
N ASN A 215 -10.31 -7.99 21.99
CA ASN A 215 -10.90 -9.02 22.85
C ASN A 215 -10.64 -10.44 22.36
N ALA A 216 -10.57 -10.65 21.04
CA ALA A 216 -10.20 -11.94 20.45
C ALA A 216 -8.71 -12.25 20.58
N GLY A 217 -7.87 -11.28 20.96
CA GLY A 217 -6.43 -11.44 21.13
C GLY A 217 -5.68 -11.62 19.81
N ILE A 218 -6.22 -11.11 18.71
CA ILE A 218 -5.66 -11.25 17.36
C ILE A 218 -5.02 -9.94 16.88
N ILE A 219 -4.21 -10.08 15.82
CA ILE A 219 -3.53 -8.99 15.13
C ILE A 219 -4.25 -8.75 13.80
N GLY A 220 -4.63 -7.50 13.53
CA GLY A 220 -5.18 -7.06 12.24
C GLY A 220 -4.28 -6.01 11.60
N VAL A 221 -3.42 -6.40 10.65
CA VAL A 221 -2.60 -5.43 9.91
C VAL A 221 -3.42 -4.82 8.77
N MET A 222 -3.55 -3.50 8.74
CA MET A 222 -4.30 -2.76 7.74
C MET A 222 -3.36 -1.88 6.92
N GLU A 223 -3.84 -1.41 5.77
CA GLU A 223 -3.15 -0.38 4.99
C GLU A 223 -1.72 -0.77 4.59
N MET A 224 -1.48 -2.04 4.29
CA MET A 224 -0.15 -2.56 3.98
C MET A 224 0.05 -2.84 2.49
N GLY A 225 -0.03 -1.80 1.66
CA GLY A 225 0.17 -1.87 0.22
C GLY A 225 1.05 -0.74 -0.31
N LEU A 226 0.62 -0.13 -1.43
CA LEU A 226 1.28 1.04 -2.04
C LEU A 226 0.70 2.35 -1.51
N ASP A 227 -0.60 2.53 -1.72
CA ASP A 227 -1.41 3.69 -1.35
C ASP A 227 -2.83 3.18 -1.07
N PRO A 228 -3.12 2.75 0.18
CA PRO A 228 -2.35 3.02 1.39
C PRO A 228 -1.25 1.97 1.68
N GLY A 229 -0.10 2.42 2.20
CA GLY A 229 1.01 1.60 2.67
C GLY A 229 2.36 2.30 2.55
N ILE A 230 3.09 2.05 1.46
CA ILE A 230 4.41 2.68 1.23
C ILE A 230 4.30 4.22 1.34
N ASP A 231 3.18 4.80 0.90
CA ASP A 231 2.92 6.23 1.04
C ASP A 231 2.97 6.70 2.52
N HIS A 232 2.34 5.96 3.43
CA HIS A 232 2.38 6.20 4.88
C HIS A 232 3.81 6.06 5.41
N MET A 233 4.49 4.97 5.06
CA MET A 233 5.82 4.66 5.56
C MET A 233 6.83 5.77 5.21
N LEU A 234 6.85 6.19 3.93
CA LEU A 234 7.75 7.24 3.46
C LEU A 234 7.40 8.62 4.06
N ALA A 235 6.10 8.91 4.24
CA ALA A 235 5.68 10.16 4.87
C ALA A 235 6.10 10.21 6.35
N MET A 236 5.82 9.13 7.10
CA MET A 236 6.15 9.04 8.53
C MET A 236 7.65 9.02 8.79
N GLU A 237 8.45 8.33 7.97
CA GLU A 237 9.92 8.35 8.07
C GLU A 237 10.44 9.81 8.03
N CYS A 238 9.93 10.61 7.10
CA CYS A 238 10.28 12.04 7.02
C CYS A 238 9.72 12.85 8.20
N PHE A 239 8.45 12.68 8.56
CA PHE A 239 7.82 13.47 9.62
C PHE A 239 8.49 13.22 10.97
N ASP A 240 8.75 11.95 11.31
CA ASP A 240 9.39 11.59 12.57
C ASP A 240 10.83 12.14 12.63
N GLU A 241 11.58 12.16 11.53
CA GLU A 241 12.89 12.83 11.48
C GLU A 241 12.78 14.35 11.72
N VAL A 242 11.84 15.02 11.06
CA VAL A 242 11.60 16.46 11.22
C VAL A 242 11.25 16.80 12.67
N TYR A 243 10.30 16.07 13.27
CA TYR A 243 9.87 16.29 14.65
C TYR A 243 10.99 16.00 15.65
N ARG A 244 11.76 14.93 15.44
CA ARG A 244 12.91 14.58 16.29
C ARG A 244 13.97 15.68 16.35
N ARG A 245 14.10 16.46 15.27
CA ARG A 245 15.02 17.60 15.14
C ARG A 245 14.38 18.94 15.55
N GLY A 246 13.16 18.92 16.09
CA GLY A 246 12.42 20.11 16.52
C GLY A 246 11.84 20.94 15.37
N GLY A 247 11.84 20.41 14.14
CA GLY A 247 11.23 21.05 12.98
C GLY A 247 9.71 20.90 12.96
N LYS A 248 9.07 21.64 12.06
CA LYS A 248 7.63 21.65 11.81
C LYS A 248 7.33 21.26 10.38
N VAL A 249 6.32 20.42 10.20
CA VAL A 249 5.75 20.14 8.87
C VAL A 249 4.66 21.17 8.60
N ILE A 250 4.92 22.09 7.67
CA ILE A 250 4.04 23.23 7.33
C ILE A 250 3.19 22.98 6.07
N SER A 251 3.59 22.04 5.21
CA SER A 251 2.86 21.65 4.00
C SER A 251 3.13 20.18 3.68
N TYR A 252 2.10 19.44 3.25
CA TYR A 252 2.20 18.06 2.79
C TYR A 252 1.31 17.86 1.56
N LYS A 253 1.94 17.57 0.42
CA LYS A 253 1.24 17.11 -0.79
C LYS A 253 1.76 15.72 -1.16
N SER A 254 0.87 14.78 -1.40
CA SER A 254 1.21 13.40 -1.75
C SER A 254 0.42 12.98 -2.98
N TYR A 255 1.12 12.51 -4.00
CA TYR A 255 0.50 12.09 -5.25
C TYR A 255 1.04 10.74 -5.67
N THR A 256 0.14 9.80 -5.97
CA THR A 256 0.50 8.44 -6.41
C THR A 256 -0.24 8.08 -7.70
N GLY A 257 0.42 7.35 -8.60
CA GLY A 257 -0.19 6.80 -9.81
C GLY A 257 0.42 5.46 -10.21
N GLY A 258 -0.44 4.48 -10.46
CA GLY A 258 -0.09 3.27 -11.21
C GLY A 258 -0.54 3.42 -12.65
N LEU A 259 0.41 3.42 -13.58
CA LEU A 259 0.28 3.78 -14.99
C LEU A 259 0.89 2.69 -15.88
N PRO A 260 0.58 2.62 -17.17
CA PRO A 260 1.47 1.94 -18.11
C PRO A 260 2.84 2.64 -18.12
N ALA A 261 3.92 1.90 -18.40
CA ALA A 261 5.19 2.55 -18.74
C ALA A 261 4.97 3.43 -19.99
N PRO A 262 5.71 4.55 -20.16
CA PRO A 262 5.45 5.53 -21.21
C PRO A 262 5.35 4.92 -22.61
N GLU A 263 6.17 3.91 -22.91
CA GLU A 263 6.20 3.19 -24.18
C GLU A 263 4.93 2.36 -24.46
N PHE A 264 4.08 2.12 -23.46
CA PHE A 264 2.83 1.36 -23.55
C PHE A 264 1.58 2.20 -23.21
N ALA A 265 1.74 3.52 -23.16
CA ALA A 265 0.67 4.47 -22.83
C ALA A 265 -0.11 4.95 -24.06
N ASP A 266 0.12 4.38 -25.25
CA ASP A 266 -0.55 4.81 -26.49
C ASP A 266 -1.96 4.21 -26.63
N ASN A 267 -2.90 4.78 -25.88
CA ASN A 267 -4.34 4.54 -26.02
C ASN A 267 -5.11 5.80 -25.60
N PRO A 268 -6.43 5.90 -25.86
CA PRO A 268 -7.16 7.14 -25.61
C PRO A 268 -7.14 7.63 -24.16
N LEU A 269 -7.14 6.73 -23.18
CA LEU A 269 -7.01 7.10 -21.76
C LEU A 269 -5.55 7.29 -21.32
N ARG A 270 -4.58 6.89 -22.15
CA ARG A 270 -3.19 6.70 -21.76
C ARG A 270 -3.08 5.86 -20.48
N TYR A 271 -3.94 4.85 -20.37
CA TYR A 271 -4.08 4.03 -19.17
C TYR A 271 -4.26 2.56 -19.52
N LYS A 272 -3.78 1.68 -18.64
CA LYS A 272 -4.02 0.23 -18.69
C LYS A 272 -4.29 -0.26 -17.29
N PHE A 273 -5.13 -1.28 -17.17
CA PHE A 273 -5.64 -1.72 -15.88
C PHE A 273 -4.77 -2.85 -15.30
N SER A 274 -4.07 -2.54 -14.20
CA SER A 274 -3.33 -3.51 -13.37
C SER A 274 -4.13 -3.94 -12.13
N TRP A 275 -5.41 -3.58 -12.09
CA TRP A 275 -6.41 -3.93 -11.07
C TRP A 275 -7.82 -3.75 -11.66
N SER A 276 -8.89 -4.02 -10.91
CA SER A 276 -10.28 -3.97 -11.42
C SER A 276 -10.60 -2.63 -12.11
N PRO A 277 -10.99 -2.62 -13.40
CA PRO A 277 -11.36 -1.40 -14.12
C PRO A 277 -12.54 -0.66 -13.50
N GLU A 278 -13.57 -1.38 -13.07
CA GLU A 278 -14.72 -0.77 -12.38
C GLU A 278 -14.29 -0.09 -11.09
N ALA A 279 -13.46 -0.76 -10.27
CA ALA A 279 -12.94 -0.15 -9.05
C ALA A 279 -12.06 1.08 -9.36
N ALA A 280 -11.21 1.01 -10.40
CA ALA A 280 -10.34 2.10 -10.84
C ALA A 280 -11.09 3.31 -11.38
N MET A 281 -12.11 3.06 -12.18
CA MET A 281 -12.88 4.12 -12.80
C MET A 281 -13.90 4.70 -11.81
N SER A 282 -14.36 3.94 -10.80
CA SER A 282 -15.26 4.48 -9.77
C SER A 282 -14.61 5.60 -8.95
N THR A 283 -13.28 5.59 -8.81
CA THR A 283 -12.59 6.59 -7.97
C THR A 283 -12.67 8.00 -8.53
N VAL A 284 -12.86 8.15 -9.84
CA VAL A 284 -12.96 9.46 -10.50
C VAL A 284 -14.29 10.16 -10.22
N LEU A 285 -15.28 9.43 -9.68
CA LEU A 285 -16.59 9.94 -9.29
C LEU A 285 -16.64 10.37 -7.82
N ASN A 286 -15.59 10.09 -7.04
CA ASN A 286 -15.54 10.47 -5.63
C ASN A 286 -15.48 11.99 -5.45
N SER A 287 -15.95 12.47 -4.30
CA SER A 287 -15.62 13.81 -3.83
C SER A 287 -14.15 13.89 -3.37
N ALA A 288 -13.66 15.11 -3.26
CA ALA A 288 -12.39 15.40 -2.61
C ALA A 288 -12.54 16.52 -1.58
N LEU A 289 -11.86 16.37 -0.45
CA LEU A 289 -11.79 17.33 0.63
C LEU A 289 -10.33 17.50 1.04
N TYR A 290 -9.80 18.71 0.97
CA TYR A 290 -8.39 18.97 1.25
C TYR A 290 -8.17 20.37 1.83
N LEU A 291 -6.99 20.57 2.41
CA LEU A 291 -6.55 21.85 2.96
C LEU A 291 -5.49 22.44 2.04
N GLU A 292 -5.64 23.69 1.63
CA GLU A 292 -4.64 24.41 0.86
C GLU A 292 -4.54 25.86 1.36
N ASP A 293 -3.35 26.25 1.80
CA ASP A 293 -3.03 27.57 2.35
C ASP A 293 -4.00 28.00 3.47
N GLY A 294 -4.27 27.07 4.40
CA GLY A 294 -5.17 27.23 5.53
C GLY A 294 -6.65 27.20 5.17
N LYS A 295 -7.00 27.06 3.88
CA LYS A 295 -8.39 27.05 3.40
C LYS A 295 -8.86 25.64 3.08
N ARG A 296 -10.02 25.28 3.63
CA ARG A 296 -10.74 24.06 3.27
C ARG A 296 -11.27 24.18 1.85
N LYS A 297 -10.92 23.23 0.99
CA LYS A 297 -11.43 23.10 -0.38
C LYS A 297 -12.17 21.78 -0.53
N GLU A 298 -13.35 21.85 -1.14
CA GLU A 298 -14.22 20.70 -1.33
C GLU A 298 -14.63 20.64 -2.81
N ILE A 299 -14.57 19.43 -3.36
CA ILE A 299 -14.99 19.11 -4.72
C ILE A 299 -16.10 18.06 -4.61
N ALA A 300 -17.22 18.34 -5.27
CA ALA A 300 -18.37 17.46 -5.24
C ALA A 300 -18.10 16.12 -5.94
N ALA A 301 -18.84 15.09 -5.53
CA ALA A 301 -18.88 13.82 -6.23
C ALA A 301 -19.59 13.96 -7.60
N GLY A 302 -19.42 12.97 -8.49
CA GLY A 302 -20.08 12.95 -9.80
C GLY A 302 -19.23 13.46 -10.97
N GLY A 303 -17.92 13.66 -10.74
CA GLY A 303 -16.95 13.88 -11.82
C GLY A 303 -16.31 15.27 -11.88
N ASP A 304 -16.71 16.20 -11.01
CA ASP A 304 -16.09 17.54 -10.90
C ASP A 304 -14.60 17.45 -10.53
N LEU A 305 -14.19 16.31 -9.96
CA LEU A 305 -12.80 15.98 -9.72
C LEU A 305 -11.93 16.04 -10.99
N MET A 306 -12.48 15.69 -12.15
CA MET A 306 -11.75 15.74 -13.42
C MET A 306 -11.50 17.18 -13.90
N ASP A 307 -12.36 18.13 -13.52
CA ASP A 307 -12.17 19.54 -13.85
C ASP A 307 -11.10 20.19 -12.96
N ALA A 308 -10.82 19.59 -11.79
CA ALA A 308 -9.75 20.00 -10.87
C ALA A 308 -8.37 19.43 -11.24
N ALA A 309 -8.26 18.65 -12.32
CA ALA A 309 -6.99 18.09 -12.76
C ALA A 309 -6.02 19.20 -13.19
N GLN A 310 -4.80 19.15 -12.66
CA GLN A 310 -3.75 20.13 -12.91
C GLN A 310 -2.48 19.45 -13.43
N ARG A 311 -1.67 20.19 -14.16
CA ARG A 311 -0.38 19.68 -14.66
C ARG A 311 0.56 19.38 -13.48
N MET A 312 1.16 18.19 -13.48
CA MET A 312 2.13 17.76 -12.47
C MET A 312 3.55 17.86 -13.04
N ASN A 313 4.35 18.80 -12.52
CA ASN A 313 5.71 19.10 -13.02
C ASN A 313 6.84 18.52 -12.15
N ASP A 314 6.51 17.80 -11.07
CA ASP A 314 7.51 17.31 -10.12
C ASP A 314 8.40 16.20 -10.69
N LEU A 315 7.83 15.33 -11.52
CA LEU A 315 8.52 14.18 -12.11
C LEU A 315 8.96 14.50 -13.54
N ILE A 316 10.10 15.18 -13.65
CA ILE A 316 10.70 15.58 -14.94
C ILE A 316 10.90 14.35 -15.84
N GLY A 317 10.49 14.47 -17.10
CA GLY A 317 10.52 13.37 -18.08
C GLY A 317 9.16 12.71 -18.32
N PHE A 318 8.19 12.92 -17.42
CA PHE A 318 6.81 12.47 -17.62
C PHE A 318 5.87 13.64 -17.93
N ASN A 319 4.88 13.39 -18.79
CA ASN A 319 3.81 14.35 -19.10
C ASN A 319 2.56 14.02 -18.28
N LEU A 320 2.53 14.49 -17.04
CA LEU A 320 1.56 14.07 -16.03
C LEU A 320 0.55 15.16 -15.70
N GLU A 321 -0.61 14.71 -15.22
CA GLU A 321 -1.62 15.52 -14.52
C GLU A 321 -1.97 14.85 -13.19
N SER A 322 -2.43 15.65 -12.23
CA SER A 322 -2.86 15.17 -10.93
C SER A 322 -4.15 15.83 -10.48
N TYR A 323 -4.92 15.13 -9.66
CA TYR A 323 -6.14 15.63 -9.04
C TYR A 323 -6.21 15.12 -7.58
N PRO A 324 -6.83 15.88 -6.66
CA PRO A 324 -6.95 15.47 -5.26
C PRO A 324 -7.85 14.23 -5.12
N ASN A 325 -7.72 13.51 -4.00
CA ASN A 325 -8.45 12.27 -3.75
C ASN A 325 -9.07 12.27 -2.35
N ARG A 326 -10.36 11.88 -2.26
CA ARG A 326 -11.04 11.55 -1.01
C ARG A 326 -10.85 12.64 0.05
N ASP A 327 -10.80 12.27 1.32
CA ASP A 327 -10.54 13.18 2.43
C ASP A 327 -9.05 13.18 2.81
N SER A 328 -8.38 14.28 2.47
CA SER A 328 -7.00 14.55 2.88
C SER A 328 -6.91 15.21 4.26
N ILE A 329 -7.96 15.87 4.74
CA ILE A 329 -7.95 16.61 6.01
C ILE A 329 -7.84 15.65 7.19
N SER A 330 -8.50 14.49 7.10
CA SER A 330 -8.41 13.43 8.13
C SER A 330 -6.97 13.01 8.45
N TYR A 331 -6.04 13.14 7.49
CA TYR A 331 -4.63 12.80 7.68
C TYR A 331 -3.87 13.76 8.60
N LYS A 332 -4.43 14.94 8.92
CA LYS A 332 -3.83 15.83 9.93
C LYS A 332 -3.71 15.14 11.28
N ASP A 333 -4.74 14.42 11.69
CA ASP A 333 -4.75 13.71 12.97
C ASP A 333 -3.94 12.42 12.88
N VAL A 334 -4.08 11.67 11.77
CA VAL A 334 -3.35 10.41 11.55
C VAL A 334 -1.83 10.60 11.61
N TYR A 335 -1.32 11.66 10.96
CA TYR A 335 0.11 11.95 10.88
C TYR A 335 0.58 13.02 11.87
N LYS A 336 -0.30 13.52 12.76
CA LYS A 336 0.00 14.55 13.76
C LYS A 336 0.52 15.88 13.14
N LEU A 337 -0.02 16.28 11.99
CA LEU A 337 0.36 17.48 11.23
C LEU A 337 -0.22 18.78 11.82
N LYS A 338 0.19 19.12 13.05
CA LYS A 338 -0.37 20.25 13.83
C LYS A 338 -0.21 21.60 13.12
N ASP A 339 1.00 21.92 12.67
CA ASP A 339 1.35 23.20 12.05
C ASP A 339 1.09 23.25 10.52
N CYS A 340 0.48 22.20 9.95
CA CYS A 340 0.38 22.06 8.51
C CYS A 340 -0.83 22.81 7.93
N GLU A 341 -0.58 23.76 7.04
CA GLU A 341 -1.61 24.60 6.41
C GLU A 341 -2.04 24.08 5.03
N THR A 342 -1.31 23.11 4.47
CA THR A 342 -1.64 22.49 3.19
C THR A 342 -1.52 20.98 3.32
N VAL A 343 -2.62 20.26 3.11
CA VAL A 343 -2.69 18.79 3.21
C VAL A 343 -3.50 18.28 2.03
N ILE A 344 -2.79 17.70 1.06
CA ILE A 344 -3.39 17.20 -0.19
C ILE A 344 -2.85 15.80 -0.47
N ARG A 345 -3.75 14.82 -0.58
CA ARG A 345 -3.46 13.53 -1.20
C ARG A 345 -4.16 13.47 -2.55
N GLY A 346 -3.53 12.89 -3.56
CA GLY A 346 -4.05 12.91 -4.93
C GLY A 346 -3.58 11.78 -5.81
N THR A 347 -4.22 11.65 -6.97
CA THR A 347 -3.88 10.69 -8.01
C THR A 347 -3.02 11.33 -9.07
N ILE A 348 -2.09 10.57 -9.65
CA ILE A 348 -1.36 10.91 -10.87
C ILE A 348 -1.91 10.13 -12.06
N ARG A 349 -2.08 10.80 -13.20
CA ARG A 349 -2.38 10.22 -14.52
C ARG A 349 -1.50 10.86 -15.60
N TYR A 350 -1.44 10.25 -16.77
CA TYR A 350 -0.88 10.93 -17.94
C TYR A 350 -1.83 12.03 -18.42
N LYS A 351 -1.24 13.11 -18.92
CA LYS A 351 -1.99 14.27 -19.42
C LYS A 351 -3.02 13.86 -20.47
N GLY A 352 -4.27 14.32 -20.30
CA GLY A 352 -5.39 14.04 -21.20
C GLY A 352 -6.40 13.04 -20.64
N PHE A 353 -6.02 12.23 -19.65
CA PHE A 353 -6.90 11.26 -19.00
C PHE A 353 -8.18 11.94 -18.47
N ALA A 354 -8.05 13.01 -17.69
CA ALA A 354 -9.17 13.70 -17.05
C ALA A 354 -10.19 14.24 -18.06
N LYS A 355 -9.73 14.75 -19.22
CA LYS A 355 -10.61 15.24 -20.28
C LYS A 355 -11.45 14.12 -20.89
N VAL A 356 -10.83 12.98 -21.18
CA VAL A 356 -11.52 11.82 -21.76
C VAL A 356 -12.49 11.22 -20.74
N VAL A 357 -12.09 11.11 -19.47
CA VAL A 357 -12.99 10.64 -18.41
C VAL A 357 -14.17 11.58 -18.19
N ARG A 358 -13.95 12.90 -18.18
CA ARG A 358 -15.03 13.89 -18.09
C ARG A 358 -16.00 13.77 -19.27
N ALA A 359 -15.50 13.51 -20.47
CA ALA A 359 -16.34 13.24 -21.63
C ALA A 359 -17.17 11.95 -21.47
N LEU A 360 -16.60 10.85 -20.97
CA LEU A 360 -17.35 9.61 -20.66
C LEU A 360 -18.47 9.85 -19.63
N ILE A 361 -18.19 10.65 -18.60
CA ILE A 361 -19.19 11.05 -17.60
C ILE A 361 -20.34 11.81 -18.28
N ASN A 362 -20.02 12.84 -19.06
CA ASN A 362 -21.02 13.67 -19.72
C ASN A 362 -21.87 12.90 -20.74
N LEU A 363 -21.31 11.87 -21.37
CA LEU A 363 -22.04 10.99 -22.28
C LEU A 363 -23.02 10.06 -21.56
N GLY A 364 -22.76 9.73 -20.29
CA GLY A 364 -23.58 8.81 -19.48
C GLY A 364 -22.98 7.42 -19.30
N PHE A 365 -21.76 7.17 -19.80
CA PHE A 365 -21.10 5.86 -19.66
C PHE A 365 -20.70 5.54 -18.22
N MET A 366 -20.61 6.55 -17.35
CA MET A 366 -20.24 6.39 -15.94
C MET A 366 -21.46 6.31 -15.01
N ASP A 367 -22.67 6.15 -15.55
CA ASP A 367 -23.88 5.95 -14.73
C ASP A 367 -23.91 4.52 -14.17
N THR A 368 -24.15 4.42 -12.86
CA THR A 368 -24.23 3.17 -12.10
C THR A 368 -25.65 2.62 -11.99
N LYS A 369 -26.66 3.40 -12.42
CA LYS A 369 -28.05 2.95 -12.40
C LYS A 369 -28.26 1.77 -13.35
N GLU A 370 -28.96 0.77 -12.85
CA GLU A 370 -29.41 -0.37 -13.65
C GLU A 370 -30.24 0.09 -14.84
N HIS A 371 -29.94 -0.46 -16.01
CA HIS A 371 -30.65 -0.17 -17.24
C HIS A 371 -31.21 -1.47 -17.82
N PRO A 372 -32.55 -1.61 -18.01
CA PRO A 372 -33.16 -2.88 -18.42
C PRO A 372 -32.58 -3.49 -19.71
N LYS A 373 -32.21 -2.65 -20.69
CA LYS A 373 -31.58 -3.11 -21.95
C LYS A 373 -30.12 -3.54 -21.80
N LEU A 374 -29.48 -3.23 -20.67
CA LEU A 374 -28.09 -3.61 -20.37
C LEU A 374 -28.02 -4.70 -19.29
N ALA A 375 -29.16 -5.24 -18.85
CA ALA A 375 -29.21 -6.30 -17.84
C ALA A 375 -28.57 -7.61 -18.35
N PRO A 376 -27.93 -8.40 -17.48
CA PRO A 376 -27.52 -9.75 -17.82
C PRO A 376 -28.72 -10.57 -18.31
N GLY A 377 -28.63 -11.14 -19.52
CA GLY A 377 -29.72 -11.89 -20.15
C GLY A 377 -30.69 -11.07 -21.01
N ALA A 378 -30.50 -9.74 -21.12
CA ALA A 378 -31.14 -8.93 -22.15
C ALA A 378 -30.68 -9.37 -23.56
N PRO A 379 -31.44 -9.00 -24.63
CA PRO A 379 -30.98 -9.22 -26.00
C PRO A 379 -29.58 -8.64 -26.22
N SER A 380 -28.71 -9.39 -26.90
CA SER A 380 -27.36 -8.94 -27.21
C SER A 380 -27.38 -7.63 -27.99
N LEU A 381 -26.49 -6.72 -27.63
CA LEU A 381 -26.31 -5.43 -28.30
C LEU A 381 -24.86 -5.31 -28.76
N THR A 382 -24.63 -4.66 -29.89
CA THR A 382 -23.30 -4.18 -30.29
C THR A 382 -22.93 -2.93 -29.48
N TRP A 383 -21.64 -2.58 -29.43
CA TRP A 383 -21.21 -1.33 -28.80
C TRP A 383 -21.88 -0.09 -29.41
N HIS A 384 -22.06 -0.07 -30.74
CA HIS A 384 -22.85 0.94 -31.41
C HIS A 384 -24.27 1.06 -30.83
N GLU A 385 -25.00 -0.05 -30.68
CA GLU A 385 -26.36 -0.07 -30.14
C GLU A 385 -26.41 0.30 -28.64
N VAL A 386 -25.40 -0.12 -27.86
CA VAL A 386 -25.23 0.29 -26.45
C VAL A 386 -25.05 1.80 -26.36
N THR A 387 -24.19 2.39 -27.19
CA THR A 387 -23.97 3.83 -27.23
C THR A 387 -25.22 4.58 -27.63
N CYS A 388 -25.92 4.13 -28.67
CA CYS A 388 -27.22 4.71 -29.05
C CYS A 388 -28.21 4.67 -27.89
N THR A 389 -28.28 3.54 -27.18
CA THR A 389 -29.14 3.37 -26.00
C THR A 389 -28.80 4.35 -24.88
N ILE A 390 -27.51 4.54 -24.56
CA ILE A 390 -27.04 5.47 -23.52
C ILE A 390 -27.30 6.93 -23.93
N LEU A 391 -27.16 7.26 -25.21
CA LEU A 391 -27.41 8.61 -25.73
C LEU A 391 -28.90 8.92 -25.89
N GLY A 392 -29.79 7.93 -25.78
CA GLY A 392 -31.22 8.08 -26.00
C GLY A 392 -31.60 8.27 -27.46
N ILE A 393 -30.79 7.78 -28.40
CA ILE A 393 -31.06 7.79 -29.84
C ILE A 393 -31.45 6.39 -30.32
N ASP A 394 -32.10 6.30 -31.49
CA ASP A 394 -32.55 5.02 -32.05
C ASP A 394 -31.35 4.07 -32.29
N PRO A 395 -31.33 2.85 -31.71
CA PRO A 395 -30.26 1.88 -31.92
C PRO A 395 -29.97 1.53 -33.39
N THR A 396 -30.94 1.68 -34.30
CA THR A 396 -30.73 1.45 -35.74
C THR A 396 -30.16 2.66 -36.49
N SER A 397 -29.88 3.76 -35.78
CA SER A 397 -29.24 4.95 -36.36
C SER A 397 -27.89 4.61 -37.00
N SER A 398 -27.42 5.43 -37.95
CA SER A 398 -26.09 5.22 -38.52
C SER A 398 -24.98 5.56 -37.51
N THR A 399 -23.81 4.93 -37.65
CA THR A 399 -22.61 5.26 -36.88
C THR A 399 -22.23 6.74 -36.99
N LYS A 400 -22.45 7.36 -38.15
CA LYS A 400 -22.27 8.80 -38.35
C LYS A 400 -23.21 9.62 -37.47
N THR A 401 -24.50 9.26 -37.43
CA THR A 401 -25.50 9.91 -36.57
C THR A 401 -25.12 9.81 -35.10
N ALA A 402 -24.68 8.63 -34.65
CA ALA A 402 -24.20 8.43 -33.28
C ALA A 402 -22.95 9.28 -32.97
N ALA A 403 -21.99 9.34 -33.89
CA ALA A 403 -20.80 10.17 -33.74
C ALA A 403 -21.13 11.68 -33.70
N ASP A 404 -22.07 12.13 -34.52
CA ASP A 404 -22.52 13.53 -34.52
C ASP A 404 -23.28 13.88 -33.23
N ALA A 405 -24.05 12.93 -32.68
CA ALA A 405 -24.67 13.08 -31.37
C ALA A 405 -23.63 13.18 -30.23
N ILE A 406 -22.55 12.39 -30.28
CA ILE A 406 -21.42 12.50 -29.34
C ILE A 406 -20.79 13.90 -29.43
N ARG A 407 -20.48 14.37 -30.64
CA ARG A 407 -19.91 15.72 -30.86
C ARG A 407 -20.80 16.81 -30.27
N ALA A 408 -22.10 16.77 -30.59
CA ALA A 408 -23.07 17.74 -30.13
C ALA A 408 -23.22 17.74 -28.60
N LYS A 409 -23.24 16.55 -27.98
CA LYS A 409 -23.40 16.40 -26.52
C LYS A 409 -22.15 16.85 -25.75
N LEU A 410 -20.96 16.57 -26.27
CA LEU A 410 -19.71 16.92 -25.58
C LEU A 410 -19.33 18.39 -25.71
N ASN A 411 -19.61 19.03 -26.86
CA ASN A 411 -19.25 20.41 -27.15
C ASN A 411 -17.79 20.76 -26.73
N THR A 412 -16.84 19.90 -27.12
CA THR A 412 -15.42 19.97 -26.73
C THR A 412 -14.51 19.92 -27.96
N SER A 413 -13.19 19.90 -27.79
CA SER A 413 -12.24 19.82 -28.90
C SER A 413 -12.40 18.51 -29.68
N GLU A 414 -12.18 18.56 -30.99
CA GLU A 414 -12.24 17.37 -31.85
C GLU A 414 -11.21 16.31 -31.42
N GLU A 415 -10.07 16.71 -30.83
CA GLU A 415 -9.09 15.79 -30.25
C GLU A 415 -9.71 14.86 -29.19
N VAL A 416 -10.49 15.42 -28.25
CA VAL A 416 -11.15 14.62 -27.19
C VAL A 416 -12.26 13.74 -27.78
N VAL A 417 -13.01 14.25 -28.76
CA VAL A 417 -14.01 13.46 -29.48
C VAL A 417 -13.36 12.26 -30.17
N GLN A 418 -12.23 12.47 -30.87
CA GLN A 418 -11.52 11.39 -31.54
C GLN A 418 -10.96 10.36 -30.55
N ASP A 419 -10.44 10.80 -29.40
CA ASP A 419 -10.03 9.88 -28.33
C ASP A 419 -11.22 9.04 -27.82
N ILE A 420 -12.41 9.64 -27.65
CA ILE A 420 -13.64 8.90 -27.28
C ILE A 420 -14.04 7.88 -28.34
N LEU A 421 -14.01 8.24 -29.62
CA LEU A 421 -14.40 7.34 -30.71
C LEU A 421 -13.43 6.15 -30.85
N LYS A 422 -12.15 6.34 -30.52
CA LYS A 422 -11.13 5.29 -30.49
C LYS A 422 -11.31 4.27 -29.33
N LEU A 423 -12.24 4.51 -28.40
CA LEU A 423 -12.60 3.53 -27.36
C LEU A 423 -13.47 2.37 -27.89
N GLU A 424 -13.69 2.29 -29.20
CA GLU A 424 -14.50 1.26 -29.87
C GLU A 424 -15.97 1.23 -29.44
N ILE A 425 -16.47 2.32 -28.83
CA ILE A 425 -17.85 2.45 -28.36
C ILE A 425 -18.86 2.53 -29.50
N LEU A 426 -18.43 2.73 -30.75
CA LEU A 426 -19.30 2.68 -31.94
C LEU A 426 -19.04 1.45 -32.83
N SER A 427 -18.37 0.42 -32.30
CA SER A 427 -18.07 -0.79 -33.06
C SER A 427 -19.25 -1.75 -33.14
N ASP A 428 -19.22 -2.65 -34.11
CA ASP A 428 -20.16 -3.77 -34.25
C ASP A 428 -19.81 -4.97 -33.33
N LYS A 429 -18.80 -4.84 -32.46
CA LYS A 429 -18.45 -5.87 -31.47
C LYS A 429 -19.63 -6.01 -30.49
N VAL A 430 -20.05 -7.24 -30.25
CA VAL A 430 -21.09 -7.55 -29.25
C VAL A 430 -20.56 -7.19 -27.86
N ALA A 431 -21.32 -6.37 -27.12
CA ALA A 431 -20.99 -5.93 -25.78
C ALA A 431 -21.35 -6.99 -24.73
N GLU A 432 -20.49 -7.18 -23.74
CA GLU A 432 -20.82 -7.99 -22.56
C GLU A 432 -21.60 -7.14 -21.56
N LEU A 433 -22.92 -7.32 -21.54
CA LEU A 433 -23.85 -6.52 -20.74
C LEU A 433 -23.76 -6.84 -19.24
N LYS A 434 -23.57 -5.82 -18.39
CA LYS A 434 -23.31 -5.96 -16.95
C LYS A 434 -24.29 -5.20 -16.04
N GLY A 435 -25.49 -4.89 -16.51
CA GLY A 435 -26.56 -4.24 -15.73
C GLY A 435 -26.65 -2.73 -15.93
N SER A 436 -25.54 -2.03 -15.75
CA SER A 436 -25.45 -0.57 -15.90
C SER A 436 -24.50 -0.14 -17.02
N PRO A 437 -24.61 1.10 -17.52
CA PRO A 437 -23.62 1.68 -18.44
C PRO A 437 -22.19 1.55 -17.90
N PHE A 438 -21.99 1.89 -16.62
CA PHE A 438 -20.68 1.88 -16.00
C PHE A 438 -20.06 0.49 -15.86
N ALA A 439 -20.84 -0.50 -15.41
CA ALA A 439 -20.35 -1.87 -15.31
C ALA A 439 -20.05 -2.45 -16.71
N THR A 440 -20.88 -2.13 -17.71
CA THR A 440 -20.72 -2.62 -19.09
C THR A 440 -19.47 -2.04 -19.75
N ILE A 441 -19.22 -0.73 -19.64
CA ILE A 441 -17.98 -0.13 -20.19
C ILE A 441 -16.73 -0.55 -19.41
N SER A 442 -16.84 -0.80 -18.10
CA SER A 442 -15.72 -1.30 -17.30
C SER A 442 -15.26 -2.68 -17.76
N GLN A 443 -16.19 -3.56 -18.16
CA GLN A 443 -15.84 -4.85 -18.77
C GLN A 443 -15.16 -4.67 -20.13
N HIS A 444 -15.62 -3.73 -20.96
CA HIS A 444 -14.95 -3.41 -22.23
C HIS A 444 -13.51 -2.96 -22.03
N PHE A 445 -13.29 -2.07 -21.06
CA PHE A 445 -11.95 -1.59 -20.71
C PHE A 445 -11.05 -2.71 -20.18
N ALA A 446 -11.62 -3.72 -19.50
CA ALA A 446 -10.87 -4.91 -19.12
C ALA A 446 -10.30 -5.65 -20.34
N ASP A 447 -11.01 -5.65 -21.47
CA ASP A 447 -10.57 -6.29 -22.70
C ASP A 447 -9.54 -5.43 -23.46
N ILE A 448 -9.90 -4.17 -23.76
CA ILE A 448 -9.13 -3.34 -24.71
C ILE A 448 -7.94 -2.62 -24.08
N MET A 449 -7.86 -2.57 -22.75
CA MET A 449 -6.78 -1.89 -22.01
C MET A 449 -6.08 -2.82 -21.00
N ALA A 450 -6.06 -4.13 -21.29
CA ALA A 450 -5.23 -5.10 -20.59
C ALA A 450 -3.74 -4.95 -20.98
N TYR A 451 -2.86 -5.33 -20.06
CA TYR A 451 -1.43 -5.45 -20.34
C TYR A 451 -1.14 -6.71 -21.16
N GLY A 452 -0.32 -6.55 -22.22
CA GLY A 452 0.24 -7.66 -22.97
C GLY A 452 1.38 -8.40 -22.22
N PRO A 453 1.83 -9.57 -22.70
CA PRO A 453 2.80 -10.42 -21.99
C PRO A 453 4.16 -9.78 -21.68
N ASN A 454 4.60 -8.83 -22.52
CA ASN A 454 5.89 -8.15 -22.40
C ASN A 454 5.75 -6.65 -22.06
N GLU A 455 4.52 -6.18 -21.86
CA GLU A 455 4.30 -4.81 -21.45
C GLU A 455 4.56 -4.66 -19.95
N ARG A 456 4.89 -3.44 -19.55
CA ARG A 456 5.21 -3.11 -18.17
C ARG A 456 4.36 -1.94 -17.71
N ASP A 457 3.95 -2.00 -16.46
CA ASP A 457 3.39 -0.85 -15.76
C ASP A 457 4.51 -0.06 -15.05
N LEU A 458 4.09 1.03 -14.43
CA LEU A 458 4.91 2.02 -13.78
C LEU A 458 4.16 2.51 -12.54
N ILE A 459 4.83 2.50 -11.40
CA ILE A 459 4.41 3.25 -10.23
C ILE A 459 5.21 4.53 -10.15
N VAL A 460 4.52 5.65 -9.98
CA VAL A 460 5.09 6.94 -9.62
C VAL A 460 4.42 7.46 -8.35
N MET A 461 5.22 7.88 -7.39
CA MET A 461 4.79 8.54 -6.17
C MET A 461 5.66 9.77 -5.91
N SER A 462 5.06 10.84 -5.42
CA SER A 462 5.75 12.07 -5.02
C SER A 462 5.11 12.63 -3.76
N HIS A 463 5.90 12.69 -2.69
CA HIS A 463 5.60 13.47 -1.49
C HIS A 463 6.39 14.77 -1.54
N GLN A 464 5.70 15.89 -1.36
CA GLN A 464 6.26 17.24 -1.26
C GLN A 464 5.95 17.77 0.14
N ILE A 465 6.99 17.87 0.97
CA ILE A 465 6.90 18.14 2.40
C ILE A 465 7.61 19.47 2.67
N GLY A 466 6.82 20.49 2.97
CA GLY A 466 7.34 21.79 3.42
C GLY A 466 7.70 21.73 4.89
N ILE A 467 8.93 22.13 5.23
CA ILE A 467 9.50 22.05 6.56
C ILE A 467 9.94 23.45 7.00
N GLU A 468 9.64 23.82 8.25
CA GLU A 468 10.24 24.97 8.94
C GLU A 468 11.09 24.47 10.12
N TRP A 469 12.37 24.84 10.14
CA TRP A 469 13.31 24.51 11.20
C TRP A 469 13.29 25.54 12.35
N PRO A 470 13.83 25.20 13.54
CA PRO A 470 13.92 26.13 14.67
C PRO A 470 14.63 27.45 14.36
N ASP A 471 15.61 27.43 13.45
CA ASP A 471 16.37 28.58 12.95
C ASP A 471 15.59 29.43 11.92
N LYS A 472 14.32 29.12 11.68
CA LYS A 472 13.43 29.74 10.68
C LYS A 472 13.79 29.48 9.22
N ARG A 473 14.79 28.63 8.95
CA ARG A 473 15.03 28.14 7.59
C ARG A 473 13.85 27.28 7.14
N ARG A 474 13.41 27.50 5.91
CA ARG A 474 12.37 26.70 5.27
C ARG A 474 12.95 25.90 4.11
N GLU A 475 12.51 24.66 3.99
CA GLU A 475 12.91 23.77 2.89
C GLU A 475 11.72 22.93 2.42
N LEU A 476 11.75 22.57 1.13
CA LEU A 476 10.86 21.62 0.52
C LEU A 476 11.63 20.34 0.32
N ARG A 477 11.19 19.29 1.01
CA ARG A 477 11.70 17.95 0.82
C ARG A 477 10.76 17.19 -0.11
N VAL A 478 11.34 16.60 -1.15
CA VAL A 478 10.62 15.84 -2.17
C VAL A 478 11.08 14.40 -2.14
N VAL A 479 10.19 13.50 -1.75
CA VAL A 479 10.42 12.04 -1.70
C VAL A 479 9.68 11.40 -2.87
N ARG A 480 10.42 10.71 -3.75
CA ARG A 480 9.87 10.12 -4.99
C ARG A 480 10.12 8.63 -5.03
N LEU A 481 9.10 7.87 -5.40
CA LEU A 481 9.23 6.44 -5.71
C LEU A 481 8.86 6.25 -7.18
N VAL A 482 9.77 5.66 -7.96
CA VAL A 482 9.55 5.33 -9.36
C VAL A 482 9.92 3.86 -9.56
N VAL A 483 8.94 3.00 -9.82
CA VAL A 483 9.14 1.56 -9.98
C VAL A 483 8.54 1.11 -11.29
N TYR A 484 9.38 0.56 -12.18
CA TYR A 484 8.91 -0.09 -13.41
C TYR A 484 8.61 -1.56 -13.15
N GLY A 485 7.61 -2.08 -13.87
CA GLY A 485 7.36 -3.51 -13.92
C GLY A 485 8.52 -4.28 -14.51
N GLU A 486 8.47 -5.60 -14.40
CA GLU A 486 9.47 -6.52 -14.93
C GLU A 486 8.85 -7.27 -16.11
N ALA A 487 9.34 -6.97 -17.33
CA ALA A 487 8.83 -7.59 -18.55
C ALA A 487 8.98 -9.11 -18.52
N GLY A 488 7.99 -9.82 -19.09
CA GLY A 488 8.02 -11.27 -19.20
C GLY A 488 7.74 -12.04 -17.90
N LYS A 489 7.48 -11.37 -16.77
CA LYS A 489 7.13 -12.02 -15.49
C LYS A 489 5.63 -12.07 -15.20
N GLY A 490 4.79 -11.76 -16.20
CA GLY A 490 3.33 -11.76 -16.07
C GLY A 490 2.84 -10.82 -14.96
N LYS A 491 1.73 -11.17 -14.31
CA LYS A 491 1.12 -10.38 -13.23
C LYS A 491 2.10 -10.12 -12.07
N ALA A 492 2.97 -11.08 -11.74
CA ALA A 492 3.94 -10.94 -10.64
C ALA A 492 5.06 -9.92 -10.93
N GLY A 493 5.30 -9.64 -12.22
CA GLY A 493 6.25 -8.63 -12.66
C GLY A 493 5.72 -7.21 -12.59
N LEU A 494 4.40 -7.02 -12.54
CA LEU A 494 3.82 -5.68 -12.51
C LEU A 494 4.29 -4.91 -11.27
N ALA A 495 4.73 -3.67 -11.46
CA ALA A 495 5.11 -2.76 -10.40
C ALA A 495 3.97 -2.57 -9.38
N MET A 496 2.71 -2.53 -9.83
CA MET A 496 1.54 -2.52 -8.96
C MET A 496 1.47 -3.78 -8.09
N SER A 497 1.66 -4.97 -8.68
CA SER A 497 1.67 -6.23 -7.93
C SER A 497 2.81 -6.25 -6.91
N ARG A 498 4.00 -5.80 -7.29
CA ARG A 498 5.17 -5.75 -6.42
C ARG A 498 5.00 -4.76 -5.28
N THR A 499 4.63 -3.51 -5.57
CA THR A 499 4.52 -2.44 -4.58
C THR A 499 3.30 -2.54 -3.67
N VAL A 500 2.29 -3.34 -4.03
CA VAL A 500 1.20 -3.70 -3.10
C VAL A 500 1.49 -5.02 -2.38
N GLY A 501 1.92 -6.04 -3.11
CA GLY A 501 2.06 -7.40 -2.59
C GLY A 501 3.29 -7.61 -1.71
N ILE A 502 4.43 -7.00 -2.03
CA ILE A 502 5.67 -7.19 -1.26
C ILE A 502 5.55 -6.58 0.15
N PRO A 503 5.07 -5.33 0.36
CA PRO A 503 4.84 -4.81 1.71
C PRO A 503 3.91 -5.71 2.54
N ALA A 504 2.81 -6.18 1.92
CA ALA A 504 1.88 -7.11 2.56
C ALA A 504 2.56 -8.44 2.96
N ALA A 505 3.42 -8.98 2.10
CA ALA A 505 4.14 -10.22 2.35
C ALA A 505 5.25 -10.08 3.42
N ILE A 506 5.93 -8.92 3.46
CA ILE A 506 6.88 -8.59 4.54
C ILE A 506 6.15 -8.50 5.88
N ALA A 507 5.02 -7.78 5.92
CA ALA A 507 4.21 -7.70 7.14
C ALA A 507 3.66 -9.07 7.56
N ALA A 508 3.24 -9.91 6.60
CA ALA A 508 2.84 -11.29 6.86
C ALA A 508 3.96 -12.08 7.55
N ARG A 509 5.18 -11.98 7.01
CA ARG A 509 6.38 -12.59 7.61
C ARG A 509 6.63 -12.06 9.02
N MET A 510 6.53 -10.76 9.23
CA MET A 510 6.70 -10.15 10.55
C MET A 510 5.66 -10.62 11.57
N ILE A 511 4.42 -10.92 11.17
CA ILE A 511 3.42 -11.54 12.05
C ILE A 511 3.82 -12.98 12.40
N LEU A 512 4.17 -13.78 11.38
CA LEU A 512 4.52 -15.21 11.54
C LEU A 512 5.77 -15.40 12.40
N ASP A 513 6.77 -14.55 12.22
CA ASP A 513 8.03 -14.55 12.97
C ASP A 513 7.88 -13.93 14.38
N GLY A 514 6.69 -13.41 14.73
CA GLY A 514 6.44 -12.76 16.01
C GLY A 514 7.14 -11.41 16.20
N LYS A 515 7.50 -10.72 15.11
CA LYS A 515 8.02 -9.34 15.16
C LYS A 515 6.89 -8.33 15.41
N ILE A 516 5.72 -8.55 14.81
CA ILE A 516 4.49 -7.81 15.14
C ILE A 516 3.72 -8.61 16.19
N GLN A 517 3.62 -8.08 17.41
CA GLN A 517 2.94 -8.76 18.53
C GLN A 517 1.74 -7.97 19.08
N ARG A 518 1.65 -6.67 18.77
CA ARG A 518 0.58 -5.78 19.23
C ARG A 518 -0.78 -6.30 18.74
N LYS A 519 -1.72 -6.46 19.67
CA LYS A 519 -3.10 -6.87 19.39
C LYS A 519 -3.94 -5.70 18.94
N GLY A 520 -5.07 -5.98 18.29
CA GLY A 520 -5.90 -4.96 17.66
C GLY A 520 -5.39 -4.58 16.27
N TYR A 521 -5.75 -3.38 15.80
CA TYR A 521 -5.30 -2.90 14.51
C TYR A 521 -3.84 -2.43 14.53
N VAL A 522 -3.12 -2.79 13.48
CA VAL A 522 -1.75 -2.36 13.23
C VAL A 522 -1.71 -1.66 11.87
N LEU A 523 -1.26 -0.41 11.88
CA LEU A 523 -1.10 0.44 10.71
C LEU A 523 0.39 0.77 10.54
N PRO A 524 0.90 1.04 9.33
CA PRO A 524 2.29 1.38 9.07
C PRO A 524 2.63 2.83 9.43
N LEU A 525 2.30 3.25 10.66
CA LEU A 525 2.42 4.63 11.14
C LEU A 525 3.45 4.81 12.25
N THR A 526 4.05 3.73 12.73
CA THR A 526 5.05 3.76 13.81
C THR A 526 6.35 3.14 13.32
N SER A 527 7.48 3.64 13.82
CA SER A 527 8.83 3.27 13.34
C SER A 527 9.14 1.79 13.48
N ASP A 528 8.64 1.13 14.53
CA ASP A 528 8.75 -0.31 14.73
C ASP A 528 8.07 -1.15 13.63
N ILE A 529 7.16 -0.54 12.87
CA ILE A 529 6.49 -1.15 11.72
C ILE A 529 7.12 -0.69 10.41
N TYR A 530 7.24 0.62 10.18
CA TYR A 530 7.64 1.12 8.86
C TYR A 530 9.14 0.94 8.57
N GLU A 531 10.04 1.07 9.55
CA GLU A 531 11.49 1.01 9.30
C GLU A 531 11.93 -0.38 8.81
N PRO A 532 11.53 -1.50 9.46
CA PRO A 532 11.89 -2.83 8.97
C PRO A 532 11.31 -3.14 7.59
N ILE A 533 10.11 -2.62 7.29
CA ILE A 533 9.46 -2.86 6.00
C ILE A 533 10.14 -2.07 4.90
N LEU A 534 10.43 -0.77 5.11
CA LEU A 534 11.16 0.05 4.14
C LEU A 534 12.55 -0.51 3.86
N GLU A 535 13.25 -1.02 4.87
CA GLU A 535 14.57 -1.63 4.68
C GLU A 535 14.50 -2.91 3.84
N GLU A 536 13.51 -3.78 4.10
CA GLU A 536 13.32 -4.99 3.30
C GLU A 536 12.81 -4.68 1.88
N LEU A 537 12.03 -3.62 1.70
CA LEU A 537 11.64 -3.15 0.36
C LEU A 537 12.84 -2.70 -0.48
N LYS A 538 13.86 -2.07 0.13
CA LYS A 538 15.11 -1.74 -0.57
C LYS A 538 15.81 -3.00 -1.09
N ASN A 539 15.81 -4.09 -0.33
CA ASN A 539 16.36 -5.39 -0.76
C ASN A 539 15.60 -5.97 -1.97
N GLU A 540 14.31 -5.67 -2.09
CA GLU A 540 13.47 -6.04 -3.24
C GLU A 540 13.53 -5.03 -4.40
N GLY A 541 14.43 -4.04 -4.33
CA GLY A 541 14.61 -3.02 -5.35
C GLY A 541 13.50 -1.97 -5.39
N ILE A 542 12.76 -1.79 -4.30
CA ILE A 542 11.70 -0.78 -4.14
C ILE A 542 12.23 0.27 -3.16
N GLN A 543 12.78 1.35 -3.69
CA GLN A 543 13.39 2.42 -2.88
C GLN A 543 12.98 3.79 -3.40
N ALA A 544 12.68 4.69 -2.47
CA ALA A 544 12.44 6.09 -2.78
C ALA A 544 13.75 6.89 -2.82
N THR A 545 13.76 7.95 -3.63
CA THR A 545 14.83 8.95 -3.69
C THR A 545 14.34 10.24 -3.05
N GLU A 546 15.23 10.94 -2.35
CA GLU A 546 14.92 12.22 -1.69
C GLU A 546 15.75 13.36 -2.30
N VAL A 547 15.11 14.51 -2.48
CA VAL A 547 15.77 15.78 -2.82
C VAL A 547 15.24 16.88 -1.90
N THR A 548 16.12 17.71 -1.36
CA THR A 548 15.75 18.89 -0.57
C THR A 548 16.13 20.17 -1.31
N VAL A 549 15.20 21.12 -1.37
CA VAL A 549 15.43 22.46 -1.94
C VAL A 549 15.00 23.55 -0.96
N PRO A 550 15.65 24.73 -0.93
CA PRO A 550 15.16 25.86 -0.14
C PRO A 550 13.75 26.30 -0.56
N LEU A 551 12.92 26.74 0.40
CA LEU A 551 11.59 27.32 0.17
C LEU A 551 11.61 28.85 0.13
#